data_AF-A0ABD3TAA8-F1
#
_entry.id   AF-A0ABD3TAA8-F1
#
_cell.length_a   1.000
_cell.length_b   1.000
_cell.length_c   1.000
_cell.angle_alpha   90.00
_cell.angle_beta   90.00
_cell.angle_gamma   90.00
#
_symmetry.space_group_name_H-M   'P 1'
#
loop_
_entity.id
_entity.type
_entity.pdbx_description
1 polymer ?
#
loop_
_entity_poly.entity_id
_entity_poly.type
_entity_poly.pdbx_seq_one_letter_code
_entity_poly.pdbx_strand_id
1 'polypeptide(L)'
;MEQTTMLPVNRVWDSVQLYSVRCEECSKWRIIPSKEKYEEIREKFNENSFTCAKVREWRPQVSCQDPTDIEEQDDRYIWAMDKPNIPRTCPG
;
A
#
# COMPACT_ATOMS: atom_id res chain seq x y z
N MET A 1 -41.87 17.15 7.32
CA MET A 1 -41.21 15.83 7.52
C MET A 1 -40.02 15.80 6.59
N GLU A 2 -38.93 16.45 7.01
CA GLU A 2 -37.69 16.48 6.24
C GLU A 2 -36.86 15.27 6.65
N GLN A 3 -36.76 14.31 5.73
CA GLN A 3 -35.97 13.10 5.93
C GLN A 3 -34.50 13.48 5.74
N THR A 4 -33.78 13.69 6.84
CA THR A 4 -32.31 13.69 6.86
C THR A 4 -31.85 12.31 6.40
N THR A 5 -31.44 12.23 5.13
CA THR A 5 -30.68 11.10 4.61
C THR A 5 -29.35 11.04 5.34
N MET A 6 -29.19 10.08 6.25
CA MET A 6 -27.90 9.71 6.82
C MET A 6 -27.04 9.18 5.67
N LEU A 7 -26.07 9.98 5.23
CA LEU A 7 -25.07 9.50 4.29
C LEU A 7 -24.34 8.33 4.97
N PRO A 8 -24.13 7.18 4.30
CA PRO A 8 -23.35 6.10 4.87
C PRO A 8 -21.96 6.65 5.20
N VAL A 9 -21.51 6.42 6.43
CA VAL A 9 -20.13 6.70 6.83
C VAL A 9 -19.25 5.75 6.04
N ASN A 10 -18.83 6.17 4.83
CA ASN A 10 -17.81 5.47 4.08
C ASN A 10 -16.56 5.46 4.95
N ARG A 11 -16.10 4.27 5.31
CA ARG A 11 -14.90 4.15 6.12
C ARG A 11 -13.75 4.61 5.23
N VAL A 12 -12.78 5.34 5.79
CA VAL A 12 -11.67 5.93 5.01
C VAL A 12 -10.93 4.88 4.16
N TRP A 13 -10.91 3.63 4.61
CA TRP A 13 -10.31 2.52 3.87
C TRP A 13 -11.11 2.05 2.64
N ASP A 14 -12.41 2.34 2.55
CA ASP A 14 -13.22 2.05 1.34
C ASP A 14 -12.83 2.96 0.16
N SER A 15 -12.14 4.07 0.45
CA SER A 15 -11.62 5.01 -0.54
C SER A 15 -10.21 4.67 -1.05
N VAL A 16 -9.54 3.66 -0.47
CA VAL A 16 -8.17 3.28 -0.87
C VAL A 16 -8.22 2.40 -2.11
N GLN A 17 -7.65 2.90 -3.21
CA GLN A 17 -7.68 2.22 -4.51
C GLN A 17 -6.46 1.33 -4.76
N LEU A 18 -5.30 1.68 -4.19
CA LEU A 18 -4.03 1.02 -4.44
C LEU A 18 -3.20 0.95 -3.17
N TYR A 19 -2.46 -0.14 -3.03
CA TYR A 19 -1.45 -0.31 -1.99
C TYR A 19 -0.08 -0.35 -2.63
N SER A 20 0.89 0.36 -2.04
CA SER A 20 2.25 0.39 -2.55
C SER A 20 3.25 0.56 -1.43
N VAL A 21 4.46 0.05 -1.65
CA VAL A 21 5.58 0.17 -0.73
C VAL A 21 6.82 0.60 -1.50
N ARG A 22 7.68 1.35 -0.82
CA ARG A 22 8.96 1.81 -1.38
C ARG A 22 10.04 0.78 -1.09
N CYS A 23 10.79 0.39 -2.12
CA CYS A 23 11.95 -0.46 -2.01
C CYS A 23 13.10 0.26 -1.27
N GLU A 24 13.72 -0.42 -0.30
CA GLU A 24 14.85 0.14 0.45
C GLU A 24 16.10 0.32 -0.42
N GLU A 25 16.39 -0.63 -1.32
CA GLU A 25 17.63 -0.61 -2.11
C GLU A 25 17.62 0.42 -3.25
N CYS A 26 16.47 0.61 -3.90
CA CYS A 26 16.38 1.44 -5.10
C CYS A 26 15.39 2.60 -4.99
N SER A 27 14.73 2.75 -3.84
CA SER A 27 13.71 3.78 -3.57
C SER A 27 12.54 3.82 -4.55
N LYS A 28 12.35 2.80 -5.39
CA LYS A 28 11.21 2.71 -6.33
C LYS A 28 9.96 2.21 -5.63
N TRP A 29 8.80 2.70 -6.05
CA TRP A 29 7.50 2.27 -5.57
C TRP A 29 7.04 1.01 -6.30
N ARG A 30 6.51 0.06 -5.54
CA ARG A 30 6.01 -1.22 -6.03
C ARG A 30 4.58 -1.43 -5.56
N ILE A 31 3.70 -1.81 -6.48
CA ILE A 31 2.29 -2.08 -6.18
C ILE A 31 2.17 -3.44 -5.46
N ILE A 32 1.42 -3.44 -4.37
CA ILE A 32 1.09 -4.61 -3.57
C ILE A 32 -0.30 -5.10 -3.98
N PRO A 33 -0.48 -6.40 -4.25
CA PRO A 33 -1.70 -6.93 -4.87
C PRO A 33 -2.92 -6.92 -3.95
N SER A 34 -2.73 -6.89 -2.62
CA SER A 34 -3.84 -6.92 -1.66
C SER A 34 -3.51 -6.15 -0.39
N LYS A 35 -4.56 -5.75 0.32
CA LYS A 35 -4.46 -5.07 1.63
C LYS A 35 -3.72 -5.95 2.64
N GLU A 36 -4.02 -7.25 2.71
CA GLU A 36 -3.45 -8.18 3.68
C GLU A 36 -1.93 -8.29 3.50
N LYS A 37 -1.45 -8.34 2.25
CA LYS A 37 -0.01 -8.37 1.96
C LYS A 37 0.65 -7.04 2.32
N TYR A 38 -0.03 -5.92 2.11
CA TYR A 38 0.46 -4.60 2.53
C TYR A 38 0.56 -4.51 4.06
N GLU A 39 -0.45 -4.98 4.78
CA GLU A 39 -0.46 -5.00 6.24
C GLU A 39 0.61 -5.95 6.82
N GLU A 40 0.87 -7.08 6.18
CA GLU A 40 2.00 -7.95 6.56
C GLU A 40 3.35 -7.22 6.43
N ILE A 41 3.56 -6.50 5.31
CA ILE A 41 4.80 -5.77 5.06
C ILE A 41 4.97 -4.63 6.05
N ARG A 42 3.92 -3.83 6.32
CA ARG A 42 4.00 -2.69 7.24
C ARG A 42 4.21 -3.13 8.69
N GLU A 43 3.63 -4.26 9.10
CA GLU A 43 3.74 -4.81 10.45
C GLU A 43 5.18 -5.21 10.75
N LYS A 44 5.87 -5.81 9.78
CA LYS A 44 7.24 -6.31 9.92
C LYS A 44 8.29 -5.35 9.36
N PHE A 45 7.92 -4.10 9.08
CA PHE A 45 8.77 -3.19 8.31
C PHE A 45 10.13 -2.92 8.98
N ASN A 46 10.19 -2.80 10.30
CA ASN A 46 11.46 -2.59 11.02
C ASN A 46 12.36 -3.84 11.04
N GLU A 47 11.79 -5.03 11.03
CA GLU A 47 12.54 -6.29 11.13
C GLU A 47 12.94 -6.82 9.76
N ASN A 48 12.10 -6.58 8.76
CA ASN A 48 12.21 -7.16 7.44
C ASN A 48 11.88 -6.12 6.38
N SER A 49 12.86 -5.25 6.12
CA SER A 49 12.76 -4.17 5.14
C SER A 49 12.33 -4.67 3.76
N PHE A 50 11.63 -3.82 3.02
CA PHE A 50 11.06 -4.21 1.75
C PHE A 50 12.04 -4.00 0.59
N THR A 51 12.30 -5.05 -0.20
CA THR A 51 13.10 -4.97 -1.43
C THR A 51 12.31 -5.48 -2.63
N CYS A 52 12.71 -5.10 -3.85
CA CYS A 52 12.10 -5.60 -5.09
C CYS A 52 12.15 -7.13 -5.20
N ALA A 53 13.05 -7.80 -4.47
CA ALA A 53 13.09 -9.26 -4.41
C ALA A 53 11.79 -9.86 -3.85
N LYS A 54 11.16 -9.22 -2.84
CA LYS A 54 9.88 -9.68 -2.28
C LYS A 54 8.72 -9.59 -3.26
N VAL A 55 8.77 -8.59 -4.16
CA VAL A 55 7.75 -8.44 -5.21
C VAL A 55 7.73 -9.67 -6.14
N ARG A 56 8.84 -10.39 -6.28
CA ARG A 56 8.92 -11.60 -7.11
C ARG A 56 7.97 -12.71 -6.65
N GLU A 57 7.49 -12.69 -5.42
CA GLU A 57 6.45 -13.60 -4.92
C GLU A 57 5.15 -13.54 -5.76
N TRP A 58 4.80 -12.38 -6.30
CA TRP A 58 3.62 -12.20 -7.15
C TRP A 58 3.92 -11.65 -8.55
N ARG A 59 5.09 -11.05 -8.76
CA ARG A 59 5.53 -10.53 -10.06
C ARG A 59 6.97 -10.98 -10.36
N PRO A 60 7.18 -12.21 -10.87
CA PRO A 60 8.50 -12.85 -10.92
C PRO A 60 9.60 -12.11 -11.70
N GLN A 61 9.21 -11.31 -12.70
CA GLN A 61 10.16 -10.62 -13.57
C GLN A 61 10.68 -9.29 -13.01
N VAL A 62 10.16 -8.83 -11.87
CA VAL A 62 10.51 -7.52 -11.31
C VAL A 62 11.90 -7.53 -10.65
N SER A 63 12.60 -6.42 -10.84
CA SER A 63 13.93 -6.16 -10.28
C SER A 63 14.08 -4.68 -9.93
N CYS A 64 15.22 -4.32 -9.34
CA CYS A 64 15.56 -2.91 -9.09
C CYS A 64 15.90 -2.14 -10.38
N GLN A 65 16.13 -2.84 -11.51
CA GLN A 65 16.38 -2.24 -12.81
C GLN A 65 15.10 -1.85 -13.54
N ASP A 66 13.98 -2.50 -13.21
CA ASP A 66 12.67 -2.16 -13.78
C ASP A 66 12.20 -0.77 -13.31
N PRO A 67 11.47 -0.02 -14.17
CA PRO A 67 10.90 1.27 -13.81
C PRO A 67 9.96 1.15 -12.60
N THR A 68 9.76 2.26 -11.88
CA THR A 68 8.82 2.32 -10.74
C THR A 68 7.39 2.07 -11.21
N ASP A 69 6.56 1.43 -10.38
CA ASP A 69 5.14 1.22 -10.73
C ASP A 69 4.32 2.51 -10.59
N ILE A 70 4.77 3.42 -9.71
CA ILE A 70 4.15 4.72 -9.45
C ILE A 70 5.25 5.77 -9.46
N GLU A 71 5.05 6.85 -10.22
CA GLU A 71 5.93 8.01 -10.23
C GLU A 71 5.49 8.99 -9.14
N GLU A 72 6.43 9.51 -8.33
CA GLU A 72 6.11 10.41 -7.21
C GLU A 72 5.52 11.75 -7.67
N GLN A 73 5.74 12.12 -8.94
CA GLN A 73 5.25 13.35 -9.56
C GLN A 73 3.89 13.19 -10.25
N ASP A 74 3.27 12.00 -10.16
CA ASP A 74 1.90 11.83 -10.63
C ASP A 74 0.93 12.57 -9.71
N ASP A 75 0.43 13.74 -10.14
CA ASP A 75 -0.63 14.52 -9.46
C ASP A 75 -1.98 13.79 -9.36
N ARG A 76 -2.03 12.54 -9.83
CA ARG A 76 -3.19 11.66 -9.85
C ARG A 76 -3.42 10.96 -8.52
N TYR A 77 -2.42 10.88 -7.64
CA TYR A 77 -2.50 10.12 -6.40
C TYR A 77 -2.42 11.01 -5.16
N ILE A 78 -3.36 10.80 -4.23
CA ILE A 78 -3.28 11.33 -2.87
C ILE A 78 -2.75 10.22 -1.98
N TRP A 79 -1.61 10.48 -1.33
CA TRP A 79 -0.91 9.49 -0.52
C TRP A 79 -1.42 9.46 0.92
N ALA A 80 -1.67 8.26 1.43
CA ALA A 80 -1.77 7.99 2.86
C ALA A 80 -0.57 7.13 3.26
N MET A 81 0.30 7.64 4.14
CA MET A 81 1.51 6.95 4.58
C MET A 81 1.34 6.45 6.02
N ASP A 82 1.47 5.14 6.18
CA ASP A 82 1.45 4.48 7.48
C ASP A 82 2.76 4.69 8.26
N LYS A 83 2.64 4.75 9.59
CA LYS A 83 3.81 4.58 10.47
C LYS A 83 4.26 3.11 10.44
N PRO A 84 5.56 2.82 10.58
CA PRO A 84 6.03 1.44 10.64
C PRO A 84 5.50 0.70 11.89
N ASN A 85 5.31 -0.62 11.78
CA ASN A 85 4.86 -1.53 12.84
C ASN A 85 3.42 -1.31 13.34
N ILE A 86 2.53 -0.84 12.46
CA ILE A 86 1.10 -0.81 12.76
C ILE A 86 0.54 -2.24 12.65
N PRO A 87 -0.13 -2.77 13.70
CA PRO A 87 -0.75 -4.09 13.66
C PRO A 87 -1.75 -4.23 12.52
N ARG A 88 -1.98 -5.47 12.06
CA ARG A 88 -3.02 -5.76 11.05
C ARG A 88 -4.41 -5.36 11.55
N THR A 89 -5.29 -4.98 10.63
CA THR A 89 -6.68 -4.77 11.00
C THR A 89 -7.34 -6.11 11.35
N CYS A 90 -8.22 -6.12 12.36
CA CYS A 90 -8.95 -7.34 12.72
C CYS A 90 -9.73 -7.86 11.49
N PRO A 91 -9.78 -9.19 11.27
CA PRO A 91 -10.64 -9.76 10.26
C PRO A 91 -12.09 -9.38 10.57
N GLY A 92 -12.77 -8.81 9.58
CA GLY A 92 -14.16 -8.35 9.68
C GLY A 92 -15.18 -9.48 9.68
#